data_AF-R9A1N8-F1
#
_entry.id   AF-R9A1N8-F1
#
_cell.length_a   1.000
_cell.length_b   1.000
_cell.length_c   1.000
_cell.angle_alpha   90.00
_cell.angle_beta   90.00
_cell.angle_gamma   90.00
#
_symmetry.space_group_name_H-M   'P 1'
#
loop_
_entity.id
_entity.type
_entity.pdbx_description
1 polymer ?
#
loop_
_entity_poly.entity_id
_entity_poly.type
_entity_poly.pdbx_seq_one_letter_code
_entity_poly.pdbx_strand_id
1 'polypeptide(L)'
;MWKISNIYILTIVFLQLNCFPSCQPEKAELSPELLTVLLLTTENRRYSFEPNDTKESAFCIDVPARNYVSAFNAFQFEMMSVIFPRNDTDYYRIFFKNQKFGLDHALSASAKFHIILENESEIIYDSRNPENSNSFIETNEILNFVFQNQSYSSRRVILNGLNSAYLKLIHNENLQFPEGYSNDYVIDIIDKTPNNTDEISRGNIRILGEFLSCPH
;
A
#
# COMPACT_ATOMS: atom_id res chain seq x y z
N MET A 1 20.74 25.92 -11.80
CA MET A 1 19.51 25.97 -12.62
C MET A 1 19.07 24.52 -12.83
N TRP A 2 18.09 24.05 -12.07
CA TRP A 2 17.68 22.64 -12.09
C TRP A 2 16.70 22.41 -13.25
N LYS A 3 17.00 21.45 -14.13
CA LYS A 3 16.07 20.99 -15.18
C LYS A 3 15.24 19.86 -14.62
N ILE A 4 13.94 20.08 -14.45
CA ILE A 4 12.97 19.02 -14.13
C ILE A 4 12.63 18.32 -15.44
N SER A 5 13.02 17.05 -15.58
CA SER A 5 12.86 16.26 -16.81
C SER A 5 11.54 15.49 -16.88
N ASN A 6 10.69 15.62 -15.85
CA ASN A 6 9.53 14.76 -15.67
C ASN A 6 8.22 15.52 -15.93
N ILE A 7 7.65 15.31 -17.12
CA ILE A 7 6.43 15.98 -17.61
C ILE A 7 5.23 15.82 -16.65
N TYR A 8 5.18 14.72 -15.90
CA TYR A 8 4.08 14.44 -14.96
C TYR A 8 4.06 15.35 -13.72
N ILE A 9 5.23 15.84 -13.27
CA ILE A 9 5.31 16.79 -12.15
C ILE A 9 4.71 18.15 -12.57
N LEU A 10 4.91 18.55 -13.82
CA LEU A 10 4.32 19.75 -14.40
C LEU A 10 2.78 19.65 -14.49
N THR A 11 2.23 18.48 -14.83
CA THR A 11 0.78 18.30 -14.97
C THR A 11 0.04 18.37 -13.63
N ILE A 12 0.62 17.83 -12.55
CA ILE A 12 0.04 17.88 -11.20
C ILE A 12 0.06 19.31 -10.64
N VAL A 13 1.14 20.05 -10.89
CA VAL A 13 1.24 21.47 -10.54
C VAL A 13 0.20 22.30 -11.31
N PHE A 14 0.00 22.04 -12.60
CA PHE A 14 -1.03 22.72 -13.41
C PHE A 14 -2.46 22.38 -12.98
N LEU A 15 -2.73 21.15 -12.54
CA LEU A 15 -4.06 20.74 -12.09
C LEU A 15 -4.47 21.36 -10.74
N GLN A 16 -3.52 21.61 -9.83
CA GLN A 16 -3.80 22.29 -8.56
C GLN A 16 -3.87 23.82 -8.67
N LEU A 17 -3.42 24.40 -9.79
CA LEU A 17 -3.53 25.83 -10.09
C LEU A 17 -4.81 26.19 -10.87
N ASN A 18 -5.69 25.23 -11.16
CA ASN A 18 -6.96 25.47 -11.87
C ASN A 18 -8.00 26.18 -10.98
N CYS A 19 -7.76 27.47 -10.73
CA CYS A 19 -8.85 28.42 -10.66
C CYS A 19 -9.47 28.57 -12.07
N PHE A 20 -10.80 28.50 -12.14
CA PHE A 20 -11.63 28.86 -13.29
C PHE A 20 -11.30 30.28 -13.84
N PRO A 21 -11.76 30.66 -15.05
CA PRO A 21 -10.99 31.15 -16.21
C PRO A 21 -10.51 32.62 -16.14
N SER A 22 -10.21 33.15 -14.96
CA SER A 22 -9.80 34.56 -14.79
C SER A 22 -8.40 34.76 -14.22
N CYS A 23 -7.65 33.69 -13.94
CA CYS A 23 -6.25 33.81 -13.54
C CYS A 23 -5.38 34.05 -14.78
N GLN A 24 -4.91 35.28 -14.97
CA GLN A 24 -3.76 35.53 -15.84
C GLN A 24 -2.53 34.82 -15.27
N PRO A 25 -1.63 34.32 -16.13
CA PRO A 25 -0.44 33.58 -15.69
C PRO A 25 0.58 34.59 -15.16
N GLU A 26 0.38 35.11 -13.96
CA GLU A 26 1.52 35.59 -13.19
C GLU A 26 2.37 34.37 -12.85
N LYS A 27 3.68 34.49 -13.11
CA LYS A 27 4.66 33.43 -12.87
C LYS A 27 4.57 32.99 -11.41
N ALA A 28 3.81 31.93 -11.14
CA ALA A 28 3.79 31.30 -9.85
C ALA A 28 5.16 30.65 -9.63
N GLU A 29 6.06 31.36 -8.96
CA GLU A 29 7.26 30.73 -8.40
C GLU A 29 6.82 29.89 -7.21
N LEU A 30 6.84 28.56 -7.39
CA LEU A 30 6.70 27.64 -6.26
C LEU A 30 7.85 27.91 -5.29
N SER A 31 7.52 28.26 -4.04
CA SER A 31 8.55 28.41 -3.01
C SER A 31 9.27 27.07 -2.82
N PRO A 32 10.56 27.07 -2.46
CA PRO A 32 11.31 25.84 -2.17
C PRO A 32 10.60 24.96 -1.14
N GLU A 33 9.95 25.55 -0.14
CA GLU A 33 9.18 24.85 0.89
C GLU A 33 7.91 24.21 0.32
N LEU A 34 7.18 24.90 -0.57
CA LEU A 34 6.00 24.35 -1.24
C LEU A 34 6.39 23.23 -2.20
N LEU A 35 7.54 23.34 -2.87
CA LEU A 35 8.12 22.29 -3.69
C LEU A 35 8.56 21.09 -2.85
N THR A 36 9.18 21.31 -1.68
CA THR A 36 9.52 20.24 -0.74
C THR A 36 8.27 19.56 -0.20
N VAL A 37 7.22 20.29 0.15
CA VAL A 37 5.94 19.70 0.58
C VAL A 37 5.29 18.92 -0.57
N LEU A 38 5.31 19.42 -1.81
CA LEU A 38 4.82 18.68 -2.98
C LEU A 38 5.64 17.40 -3.21
N LEU A 39 6.96 17.49 -3.19
CA LEU A 39 7.84 16.33 -3.37
C LEU A 39 7.59 15.31 -2.25
N LEU A 40 7.56 15.71 -0.99
CA LEU A 40 7.27 14.82 0.14
C LEU A 40 5.86 14.20 0.09
N THR A 41 4.84 14.93 -0.37
CA THR A 41 3.47 14.42 -0.50
C THR A 41 3.30 13.49 -1.72
N THR A 42 4.06 13.72 -2.80
CA THR A 42 4.07 12.86 -3.99
C THR A 42 4.96 11.62 -3.83
N GLU A 43 6.04 11.69 -3.05
CA GLU A 43 6.91 10.54 -2.76
C GLU A 43 6.24 9.51 -1.84
N ASN A 44 5.32 9.96 -0.99
CA ASN A 44 4.58 9.08 -0.09
C ASN A 44 3.41 8.36 -0.75
N ARG A 45 3.04 8.68 -1.99
CA ARG A 45 1.95 8.02 -2.73
C ARG A 45 2.44 7.37 -4.01
N ARG A 46 2.32 6.05 -4.11
CA ARG A 46 2.65 5.28 -5.31
C ARG A 46 1.40 4.66 -5.91
N TYR A 47 1.45 4.41 -7.22
CA TYR A 47 0.44 3.64 -7.93
C TYR A 47 1.08 2.31 -8.35
N SER A 48 0.33 1.22 -8.22
CA SER A 48 0.65 0.00 -8.95
C SER A 48 0.51 0.25 -10.46
N PHE A 49 1.15 -0.59 -11.26
CA PHE A 49 0.97 -0.56 -12.71
C PHE A 49 0.62 -1.97 -13.19
N GLU A 50 -0.25 -2.02 -14.20
CA GLU A 50 -0.56 -3.23 -14.94
C GLU A 50 0.44 -3.46 -16.10
N PRO A 51 0.68 -4.72 -16.51
CA PRO A 51 0.12 -5.95 -15.93
C PRO A 51 0.85 -6.38 -14.66
N ASN A 52 0.13 -6.82 -13.64
CA ASN A 52 0.69 -7.41 -12.40
C ASN A 52 -0.07 -8.69 -11.95
N ASP A 53 -0.68 -9.39 -12.90
CA ASP A 53 -1.56 -10.55 -12.71
C ASP A 53 -0.90 -11.88 -12.38
N THR A 54 0.43 -11.92 -12.35
CA THR A 54 1.23 -13.12 -12.08
C THR A 54 2.39 -12.83 -11.12
N LYS A 55 3.05 -13.87 -10.60
CA LYS A 55 4.24 -13.69 -9.76
C LYS A 55 5.39 -13.07 -10.53
N GLU A 56 5.50 -13.39 -11.81
CA GLU A 56 6.53 -12.90 -12.73
C GLU A 56 6.31 -11.43 -13.07
N SER A 57 5.05 -10.97 -13.15
CA SER A 57 4.67 -9.58 -13.36
C SER A 57 4.42 -8.79 -12.07
N ALA A 58 4.62 -9.41 -10.90
CA ALA A 58 4.28 -8.82 -9.61
C ALA A 58 4.92 -7.45 -9.40
N PHE A 59 4.11 -6.47 -9.01
CA PHE A 59 4.61 -5.15 -8.68
C PHE A 59 5.47 -5.22 -7.42
N CYS A 60 6.74 -4.86 -7.54
CA CYS A 60 7.63 -4.88 -6.40
C CYS A 60 7.43 -3.63 -5.54
N ILE A 61 7.04 -3.83 -4.28
CA ILE A 61 6.86 -2.75 -3.32
C ILE A 61 8.24 -2.29 -2.84
N ASP A 62 8.74 -1.24 -3.47
CA ASP A 62 9.98 -0.57 -3.08
C ASP A 62 9.67 0.55 -2.07
N VAL A 63 10.19 0.41 -0.85
CA VAL A 63 10.14 1.48 0.16
C VAL A 63 11.39 2.34 -0.03
N PRO A 64 11.26 3.67 -0.28
CA PRO A 64 12.42 4.53 -0.47
C PRO A 64 13.44 4.35 0.64
N ALA A 65 14.71 4.15 0.25
CA ALA A 65 15.80 4.06 1.21
C ALA A 65 15.80 5.30 2.12
N ARG A 66 15.97 5.08 3.43
CA ARG A 66 15.91 6.04 4.56
C ARG A 66 16.89 7.24 4.49
N ASN A 67 17.45 7.55 3.32
CA ASN A 67 18.54 8.50 3.15
C ASN A 67 18.10 9.98 3.11
N TYR A 68 16.80 10.27 3.15
CA TYR A 68 16.30 11.63 3.25
C TYR A 68 15.19 11.72 4.30
N VAL A 69 15.40 12.56 5.31
CA VAL A 69 14.45 13.02 6.35
C VAL A 69 14.44 12.24 7.69
N SER A 70 14.21 13.01 8.76
CA SER A 70 14.73 12.90 10.12
C SER A 70 14.18 11.79 11.03
N ALA A 71 14.97 11.51 12.08
CA ALA A 71 14.84 10.53 13.17
C ALA A 71 13.55 10.52 14.03
N PHE A 72 12.41 11.07 13.59
CA PHE A 72 11.25 11.26 14.48
C PHE A 72 9.87 10.79 14.00
N ASN A 73 9.70 10.19 12.82
CA ASN A 73 8.41 9.59 12.45
C ASN A 73 8.62 8.27 11.71
N ALA A 74 7.82 7.25 12.07
CA ALA A 74 7.63 6.10 11.18
C ALA A 74 7.14 6.64 9.83
N PHE A 75 7.83 6.31 8.74
CA PHE A 75 7.39 6.70 7.41
C PHE A 75 6.23 5.80 7.00
N GLN A 76 5.07 6.42 6.75
CA GLN A 76 3.92 5.78 6.14
C GLN A 76 3.92 6.15 4.66
N PHE A 77 4.02 5.12 3.81
CA PHE A 77 3.82 5.22 2.38
C PHE A 77 2.43 4.65 2.06
N GLU A 78 1.70 5.30 1.17
CA GLU A 78 0.41 4.85 0.67
C GLU A 78 0.62 4.34 -0.76
N MET A 79 0.26 3.09 -1.03
CA MET A 79 0.14 2.58 -2.38
C MET A 79 -1.33 2.51 -2.75
N MET A 80 -1.71 3.23 -3.80
CA MET A 80 -3.04 3.22 -4.37
C MET A 80 -3.06 2.22 -5.53
N SER A 81 -4.03 1.31 -5.54
CA SER A 81 -4.29 0.44 -6.68
C SER A 81 -5.79 0.33 -6.94
N VAL A 82 -6.13 -0.25 -8.07
CA VAL A 82 -7.47 -0.43 -8.57
C VAL A 82 -7.59 -1.87 -9.05
N ILE A 83 -8.46 -2.68 -8.43
CA ILE A 83 -8.84 -3.98 -9.01
C ILE A 83 -10.09 -3.78 -9.87
N PHE A 84 -10.06 -4.27 -11.10
CA PHE A 84 -11.23 -4.28 -11.95
C PHE A 84 -12.14 -5.49 -11.62
N PRO A 85 -13.48 -5.36 -11.61
CA PRO A 85 -14.40 -6.41 -11.14
C PRO A 85 -14.54 -7.66 -12.02
N ARG A 86 -13.60 -7.92 -12.94
CA ARG A 86 -13.62 -9.12 -13.79
C ARG A 86 -12.21 -9.65 -14.02
N ASN A 87 -11.96 -10.85 -13.49
CA ASN A 87 -10.75 -11.65 -13.71
C ASN A 87 -9.43 -10.91 -13.49
N ASP A 88 -9.45 -9.89 -12.64
CA ASP A 88 -8.28 -9.13 -12.28
C ASP A 88 -7.70 -9.68 -10.98
N THR A 89 -6.39 -9.71 -10.90
CA THR A 89 -5.64 -10.24 -9.78
C THR A 89 -4.40 -9.39 -9.68
N ASP A 90 -4.14 -8.81 -8.51
CA ASP A 90 -2.93 -8.02 -8.34
C ASP A 90 -1.93 -8.81 -7.52
N TYR A 91 -0.74 -9.03 -8.08
CA TYR A 91 0.41 -9.54 -7.34
C TYR A 91 1.36 -8.42 -6.96
N TYR A 92 1.77 -8.45 -5.69
CA TYR A 92 2.79 -7.59 -5.12
C TYR A 92 3.90 -8.43 -4.55
N ARG A 93 5.17 -8.06 -4.81
CA ARG A 93 6.32 -8.70 -4.19
C ARG A 93 6.95 -7.77 -3.16
N ILE A 94 7.27 -8.32 -1.99
CA ILE A 94 7.77 -7.54 -0.85
C ILE A 94 8.99 -8.25 -0.27
N PHE A 95 10.04 -7.48 0.03
CA PHE A 95 11.29 -7.98 0.59
C PHE A 95 11.51 -7.41 2.00
N PHE A 96 11.92 -8.26 2.93
CA PHE A 96 12.03 -7.95 4.34
C PHE A 96 13.48 -8.07 4.84
N LYS A 97 13.90 -7.14 5.68
CA LYS A 97 15.25 -7.06 6.22
C LYS A 97 15.47 -7.97 7.43
N ASN A 98 14.55 -7.95 8.40
CA ASN A 98 14.70 -8.67 9.67
C ASN A 98 13.79 -9.90 9.77
N GLN A 99 13.27 -10.38 8.63
CA GLN A 99 12.40 -11.55 8.54
C GLN A 99 11.15 -11.52 9.42
N LYS A 100 10.74 -10.34 9.90
CA LYS A 100 9.53 -10.12 10.70
C LYS A 100 8.64 -9.12 10.00
N PHE A 101 7.42 -9.55 9.69
CA PHE A 101 6.46 -8.82 8.85
C PHE A 101 5.04 -8.95 9.43
N GLY A 102 4.25 -7.89 9.34
CA GLY A 102 2.85 -7.85 9.74
C GLY A 102 1.96 -7.47 8.57
N LEU A 103 0.93 -8.27 8.31
CA LEU A 103 -0.19 -7.92 7.44
C LEU A 103 -1.38 -7.57 8.32
N ASP A 104 -1.79 -6.32 8.27
CA ASP A 104 -3.05 -5.85 8.85
C ASP A 104 -4.03 -5.63 7.71
N HIS A 105 -5.26 -6.10 7.81
CA HIS A 105 -6.30 -5.70 6.85
C HIS A 105 -7.67 -5.57 7.53
N ALA A 106 -8.41 -4.54 7.13
CA ALA A 106 -9.77 -4.35 7.62
C ALA A 106 -10.63 -5.58 7.25
N LEU A 107 -11.50 -6.03 8.15
CA LEU A 107 -12.42 -7.12 7.83
C LEU A 107 -13.36 -6.75 6.66
N SER A 108 -13.66 -5.46 6.50
CA SER A 108 -14.38 -4.91 5.34
C SER A 108 -13.58 -5.00 4.04
N ALA A 109 -12.25 -5.04 4.09
CA ALA A 109 -11.41 -5.29 2.91
C ALA A 109 -11.54 -6.75 2.46
N SER A 110 -11.57 -7.71 3.40
CA SER A 110 -11.82 -9.12 3.08
C SER A 110 -13.22 -9.41 2.53
N ALA A 111 -14.17 -8.49 2.76
CA ALA A 111 -15.45 -8.55 2.07
C ALA A 111 -15.31 -8.22 0.57
N LYS A 112 -14.36 -7.36 0.19
CA LYS A 112 -14.13 -6.88 -1.17
C LYS A 112 -13.11 -7.70 -1.96
N PHE A 113 -12.10 -8.22 -1.27
CA PHE A 113 -10.98 -8.93 -1.88
C PHE A 113 -10.65 -10.19 -1.08
N HIS A 114 -10.24 -11.24 -1.78
CA HIS A 114 -9.50 -12.33 -1.16
C HIS A 114 -8.03 -11.93 -1.07
N ILE A 115 -7.52 -11.93 0.15
CA ILE A 115 -6.15 -11.52 0.48
C ILE A 115 -5.35 -12.79 0.75
N ILE A 116 -4.35 -13.06 -0.09
CA ILE A 116 -3.52 -14.25 0.01
C ILE A 116 -2.05 -13.84 0.15
N LEU A 117 -1.35 -14.43 1.11
CA LEU A 117 0.10 -14.34 1.20
C LEU A 117 0.72 -15.66 0.76
N GLU A 118 1.66 -15.56 -0.17
CA GLU A 118 2.38 -16.71 -0.72
C GLU A 118 3.89 -16.51 -0.52
N ASN A 119 4.62 -17.59 -0.24
CA ASN A 119 6.07 -17.61 -0.29
C ASN A 119 6.50 -18.72 -1.23
N GLU A 120 7.14 -18.35 -2.34
CA GLU A 120 7.40 -19.27 -3.45
C GLU A 120 6.12 -20.02 -3.86
N SER A 121 6.06 -21.35 -3.69
CA SER A 121 4.90 -22.17 -4.06
C SER A 121 3.91 -22.40 -2.91
N GLU A 122 4.19 -21.92 -1.71
CA GLU A 122 3.40 -22.17 -0.50
C GLU A 122 2.44 -21.01 -0.21
N ILE A 123 1.17 -21.33 0.06
CA ILE A 123 0.21 -20.36 0.61
C ILE A 123 0.41 -20.31 2.13
N ILE A 124 0.84 -19.16 2.63
CA ILE A 124 1.08 -18.95 4.07
C ILE A 124 -0.20 -18.51 4.77
N TYR A 125 -0.96 -17.61 4.13
CA TYR A 125 -2.18 -17.04 4.66
C TYR A 125 -3.21 -16.86 3.55
N ASP A 126 -4.47 -17.16 3.84
CA ASP A 126 -5.62 -16.97 2.94
C ASP A 126 -6.78 -16.42 3.76
N SER A 127 -7.23 -15.20 3.45
CA SER A 127 -8.31 -14.54 4.19
C SER A 127 -9.65 -15.26 4.10
N ARG A 128 -9.83 -16.18 3.15
CA ARG A 128 -11.03 -17.04 3.06
C ARG A 128 -11.02 -18.16 4.09
N ASN A 129 -9.83 -18.61 4.48
CA ASN A 129 -9.61 -19.67 5.46
C ASN A 129 -8.60 -19.22 6.51
N PRO A 130 -8.89 -18.15 7.26
CA PRO A 130 -7.91 -17.49 8.11
C PRO A 130 -7.50 -18.34 9.32
N GLU A 131 -8.23 -19.40 9.64
CA GLU A 131 -7.90 -20.31 10.75
C GLU A 131 -6.80 -21.32 10.39
N ASN A 132 -6.40 -21.41 9.11
CA ASN A 132 -5.31 -22.29 8.71
C ASN A 132 -4.00 -21.82 9.34
N SER A 133 -3.41 -22.68 10.18
CA SER A 133 -2.11 -22.44 10.80
C SER A 133 -0.99 -22.78 9.82
N ASN A 134 -0.01 -21.88 9.71
CA ASN A 134 1.23 -22.08 8.98
C ASN A 134 2.41 -21.82 9.92
N SER A 135 3.54 -22.52 9.74
CA SER A 135 4.73 -22.40 10.62
C SER A 135 5.35 -21.00 10.63
N PHE A 136 5.12 -20.19 9.59
CA PHE A 136 5.56 -18.80 9.54
C PHE A 136 4.69 -17.87 10.40
N ILE A 137 3.47 -18.25 10.77
CA ILE A 137 2.53 -17.40 11.52
C ILE A 137 2.90 -17.41 13.01
N GLU A 138 3.38 -16.27 13.51
CA GLU A 138 3.57 -16.01 14.94
C GLU A 138 2.24 -15.69 15.61
N THR A 139 1.43 -14.83 15.00
CA THR A 139 0.11 -14.44 15.50
C THR A 139 -0.87 -14.20 14.36
N ASN A 140 -2.13 -14.50 14.63
CA ASN A 140 -3.25 -14.24 13.74
C ASN A 140 -4.48 -13.93 14.59
N GLU A 141 -4.78 -12.64 14.72
CA GLU A 141 -5.78 -12.15 15.67
C GLU A 141 -6.69 -11.10 15.06
N ILE A 142 -7.86 -10.92 15.66
CA ILE A 142 -8.77 -9.83 15.33
C ILE A 142 -8.55 -8.70 16.34
N LEU A 143 -8.15 -7.55 15.84
CA LEU A 143 -8.00 -6.31 16.59
C LEU A 143 -9.24 -5.44 16.38
N ASN A 144 -9.71 -4.84 17.47
CA ASN A 144 -10.82 -3.90 17.44
C ASN A 144 -10.33 -2.53 17.90
N PHE A 145 -10.64 -1.50 17.13
CA PHE A 145 -10.26 -0.12 17.40
C PHE A 145 -11.46 0.80 17.24
N VAL A 146 -11.48 1.87 18.03
CA VAL A 146 -12.53 2.90 17.97
C VAL A 146 -11.91 4.17 17.43
N PHE A 147 -12.46 4.68 16.32
CA PHE A 147 -12.05 5.95 15.73
C PHE A 147 -13.29 6.77 15.40
N GLN A 148 -13.30 8.05 15.78
CA GLN A 148 -14.43 8.95 15.53
C GLN A 148 -15.80 8.36 15.91
N ASN A 149 -15.88 7.70 17.08
CA ASN A 149 -17.07 7.01 17.59
C ASN A 149 -17.60 5.85 16.70
N GLN A 150 -16.78 5.32 15.80
CA GLN A 150 -17.07 4.11 15.04
C GLN A 150 -16.09 3.00 15.43
N SER A 151 -16.62 1.79 15.59
CA SER A 151 -15.81 0.60 15.83
C SER A 151 -15.39 -0.02 14.50
N TYR A 152 -14.11 -0.36 14.41
CA TYR A 152 -13.51 -1.00 13.27
C TYR A 152 -12.81 -2.27 13.73
N SER A 153 -12.82 -3.28 12.87
CA SER A 153 -12.13 -4.55 13.12
C SER A 153 -11.14 -4.80 12.00
N SER A 154 -9.91 -5.16 12.37
CA SER A 154 -8.86 -5.58 11.46
C SER A 154 -8.38 -6.96 11.87
N ARG A 155 -8.01 -7.78 10.89
CA ARG A 155 -7.20 -8.96 11.17
C ARG A 155 -5.73 -8.58 11.07
N ARG A 156 -4.93 -9.03 12.03
CA ARG A 156 -3.48 -8.87 12.07
C ARG A 156 -2.84 -10.23 11.97
N VAL A 157 -1.96 -10.41 11.01
CA VAL A 157 -1.15 -11.60 10.81
C VAL A 157 0.31 -11.20 10.92
N ILE A 158 1.00 -11.64 11.97
CA ILE A 158 2.45 -11.44 12.11
C ILE A 158 3.16 -12.73 11.69
N LEU A 159 4.08 -12.58 10.76
CA LEU A 159 4.91 -13.65 10.21
C LEU A 159 6.37 -13.47 10.64
N ASN A 160 7.06 -14.59 10.88
CA ASN A 160 8.50 -14.65 11.14
C ASN A 160 9.20 -15.62 10.19
N GLY A 161 10.47 -15.39 9.90
CA GLY A 161 11.33 -16.30 9.14
C GLY A 161 11.20 -16.20 7.62
N LEU A 162 10.58 -15.13 7.10
CA LEU A 162 10.40 -14.88 5.67
C LEU A 162 11.30 -13.75 5.18
N ASN A 163 12.14 -14.01 4.18
CA ASN A 163 12.94 -12.96 3.52
C ASN A 163 12.11 -12.14 2.51
N SER A 164 11.06 -12.74 1.95
CA SER A 164 10.13 -12.10 1.04
C SER A 164 8.79 -12.81 1.05
N ALA A 165 7.74 -12.14 0.57
CA ALA A 165 6.45 -12.74 0.30
C ALA A 165 5.79 -12.08 -0.91
N TYR A 166 4.89 -12.81 -1.54
CA TYR A 166 3.92 -12.27 -2.48
C TYR A 166 2.61 -12.00 -1.76
N LEU A 167 2.12 -10.77 -1.88
CA LEU A 167 0.74 -10.42 -1.55
C LEU A 167 -0.07 -10.51 -2.83
N LYS A 168 -1.07 -11.37 -2.83
CA LYS A 168 -2.01 -11.54 -3.92
C LYS A 168 -3.38 -11.04 -3.50
N LEU A 169 -3.95 -10.17 -4.31
CA LEU A 169 -5.29 -9.64 -4.12
C LEU A 169 -6.17 -10.11 -5.27
N ILE A 170 -7.23 -10.82 -4.92
CA ILE A 170 -8.20 -11.31 -5.90
C ILE A 170 -9.52 -10.63 -5.59
N HIS A 171 -10.21 -10.18 -6.63
CA HIS A 171 -11.57 -9.71 -6.49
C HIS A 171 -12.47 -10.78 -5.85
N ASN A 172 -13.32 -10.41 -4.90
CA ASN A 172 -14.30 -11.34 -4.35
C ASN A 172 -15.46 -11.53 -5.33
N GLU A 173 -15.54 -12.71 -5.96
CA GLU A 173 -16.53 -13.07 -6.97
C GLU A 173 -17.99 -13.00 -6.49
N ASN A 174 -18.23 -12.99 -5.17
CA ASN A 174 -19.57 -12.91 -4.61
C ASN A 174 -20.15 -11.49 -4.58
N LEU A 175 -19.33 -10.46 -4.83
CA LEU A 175 -19.82 -9.10 -4.97
C LEU A 175 -20.33 -8.87 -6.39
N GLN A 176 -21.63 -8.62 -6.52
CA GLN A 176 -22.20 -8.17 -7.79
C GLN A 176 -21.82 -6.71 -8.03
N PHE A 177 -21.10 -6.46 -9.12
CA PHE A 177 -20.80 -5.10 -9.58
C PHE A 177 -21.68 -4.72 -10.76
N PRO A 178 -22.19 -3.48 -10.79
CA PRO A 178 -22.63 -2.90 -12.05
C PRO A 178 -21.42 -2.90 -13.01
N GLU A 179 -21.65 -3.19 -14.29
CA GLU A 179 -20.56 -3.20 -15.28
C GLU A 179 -19.80 -1.86 -15.28
N GLY A 180 -18.46 -1.92 -15.30
CA GLY A 180 -17.60 -0.74 -15.45
C GLY A 180 -17.17 -0.02 -14.17
N TYR A 181 -17.51 -0.54 -12.98
CA TYR A 181 -16.99 -0.01 -11.71
C TYR A 181 -15.61 -0.59 -11.39
N SER A 182 -14.85 0.01 -10.48
CA SER A 182 -13.60 -0.53 -9.94
C SER A 182 -13.63 -0.50 -8.42
N ASN A 183 -12.83 -1.35 -7.76
CA ASN A 183 -12.57 -1.18 -6.34
C ASN A 183 -11.19 -0.61 -6.16
N ASP A 184 -11.15 0.70 -5.92
CA ASP A 184 -9.94 1.36 -5.47
C ASP A 184 -9.62 0.84 -4.06
N TYR A 185 -8.34 0.57 -3.85
CA TYR A 185 -7.86 0.23 -2.53
C TYR A 185 -6.52 0.87 -2.26
N VAL A 186 -6.28 1.07 -0.97
CA VAL A 186 -5.05 1.64 -0.47
C VAL A 186 -4.36 0.57 0.36
N ILE A 187 -3.08 0.36 0.07
CA ILE A 187 -2.15 -0.41 0.88
C ILE A 187 -1.27 0.60 1.61
N ASP A 188 -1.42 0.69 2.93
CA ASP A 188 -0.46 1.40 3.78
C ASP A 188 0.80 0.55 3.94
N ILE A 189 1.97 1.12 3.71
CA ILE A 189 3.26 0.48 3.93
C ILE A 189 3.98 1.29 5.02
N ILE A 190 4.26 0.64 6.15
CA ILE A 190 4.86 1.31 7.31
C ILE A 190 6.18 0.64 7.64
N ASP A 191 7.28 1.37 7.39
CA ASP A 191 8.65 0.90 7.66
C ASP A 191 8.95 0.93 9.15
N LYS A 192 8.46 -0.10 9.85
CA LYS A 192 8.66 -0.34 11.28
C LYS A 192 8.47 -1.81 11.58
N THR A 193 9.14 -2.30 12.61
CA THR A 193 8.90 -3.65 13.13
C THR A 193 7.43 -3.79 13.57
N PRO A 194 6.73 -4.89 13.22
CA PRO A 194 5.37 -5.17 13.68
C PRO A 194 5.41 -5.57 15.16
N ASN A 195 5.47 -4.57 16.04
CA ASN A 195 5.13 -4.72 17.45
C ASN A 195 3.67 -4.28 17.63
N ASN A 196 3.03 -4.66 18.75
CA ASN A 196 1.67 -4.27 19.11
C ASN A 196 1.47 -2.76 18.96
N THR A 197 1.06 -2.32 17.77
CA THR A 197 0.86 -0.91 17.47
C THR A 197 -0.63 -0.66 17.39
N ASP A 198 -1.08 0.27 18.24
CA ASP A 198 -2.43 0.84 18.28
C ASP A 198 -2.67 1.85 17.14
N GLU A 199 -1.78 1.89 16.15
CA GLU A 199 -1.92 2.80 15.02
C GLU A 199 -3.06 2.34 14.11
N ILE A 200 -3.81 3.29 13.56
CA ILE A 200 -5.02 3.04 12.79
C ILE A 200 -4.70 3.11 11.30
N SER A 201 -5.04 2.07 10.54
CA SER A 201 -4.85 2.02 9.08
C SER A 201 -5.67 3.10 8.41
N ARG A 202 -5.04 3.85 7.49
CA ARG A 202 -5.73 4.74 6.56
C ARG A 202 -6.19 3.99 5.31
N GLY A 203 -5.54 2.86 5.00
CA GLY A 203 -5.87 1.98 3.89
C GLY A 203 -6.66 0.72 4.27
N ASN A 204 -7.10 0.00 3.24
CA ASN A 204 -7.82 -1.27 3.37
C ASN A 204 -6.90 -2.38 3.87
N ILE A 205 -5.64 -2.33 3.45
CA ILE A 205 -4.57 -3.25 3.78
C ILE A 205 -3.41 -2.41 4.31
N ARG A 206 -2.66 -2.98 5.24
CA ARG A 206 -1.47 -2.40 5.82
C ARG A 206 -0.39 -3.45 5.95
N ILE A 207 0.82 -3.05 5.59
CA ILE A 207 2.03 -3.86 5.53
C ILE A 207 3.02 -3.23 6.49
N LEU A 208 3.37 -3.96 7.54
CA LEU A 208 4.27 -3.55 8.62
C LEU A 208 5.56 -4.36 8.52
N GLY A 209 6.70 -3.72 8.43
CA GLY A 209 7.97 -4.45 8.42
C GLY A 209 9.16 -3.53 8.29
N GLU A 210 10.35 -4.09 8.37
CA GLU A 210 11.53 -3.41 7.84
C GLU A 210 11.81 -3.95 6.45
N PHE A 211 11.86 -3.06 5.47
CA PHE A 211 11.88 -3.45 4.06
C PHE A 211 13.28 -3.39 3.45
N LEU A 212 13.51 -4.23 2.45
CA LEU A 212 14.64 -4.12 1.54
C LEU A 212 14.16 -3.54 0.21
N SER A 213 15.06 -2.84 -0.48
CA SER A 213 14.80 -2.42 -1.85
C SER A 213 14.60 -3.63 -2.75
N CYS A 214 13.82 -3.43 -3.80
CA CYS A 214 13.59 -4.44 -4.84
C CYS A 214 14.92 -4.84 -5.50
N PRO A 215 15.22 -6.14 -5.63
CA PRO A 215 16.37 -6.59 -6.41
C PRO A 215 16.14 -6.24 -7.88
N HIS A 216 17.14 -5.60 -8.50
CA HIS A 216 17.17 -5.26 -9.93
C HIS A 216 18.04 -6.24 -10.71
#